data_AF-A0A949CCV5-F1
#
_entry.id   AF-A0A949CCV5-F1
#
_cell.length_a   1.000
_cell.length_b   1.000
_cell.length_c   1.000
_cell.angle_alpha   90.00
_cell.angle_beta   90.00
_cell.angle_gamma   90.00
#
_symmetry.space_group_name_H-M   'P 1'
#
loop_
_entity.id
_entity.type
_entity.pdbx_description
1 polymer ?
#
loop_
_entity_poly.entity_id
_entity_poly.type
_entity_poly.pdbx_seq_one_letter_code
_entity_poly.pdbx_strand_id
1 'polypeptide(L)'
;MQTYEVTGRHITFGIGTELKLSESQAESRTDSLKIKKKDIFEVVHPVQFKQGEKITISPESLTKSLLENLKEISDKKSDSSSNKIEVPTEYPCIQHLGFGKYNVYDKNKNLLTEKPIKKDEAEKIFTELSKKNDPDDGNEDEENPEKKQSDNGADNAS
;
A
#
# COMPACT_ATOMS: atom_id res chain seq x y z
N MET A 1 12.27 8.87 15.59
CA MET A 1 10.82 8.84 15.87
C MET A 1 10.14 8.00 14.81
N GLN A 2 9.13 7.24 15.21
CA GLN A 2 8.39 6.31 14.37
C GLN A 2 6.89 6.63 14.50
N THR A 3 6.12 6.50 13.41
CA THR A 3 4.67 6.70 13.47
C THR A 3 3.96 5.39 13.79
N TYR A 4 2.97 5.50 14.67
CA TYR A 4 2.08 4.42 15.05
C TYR A 4 0.62 4.86 14.90
N GLU A 5 -0.23 3.91 14.57
CA GLU A 5 -1.68 4.03 14.63
C GLU A 5 -2.19 3.34 15.89
N VAL A 6 -3.11 3.99 16.61
CA VAL A 6 -3.75 3.41 17.78
C VAL A 6 -4.71 2.31 17.35
N THR A 7 -4.44 1.06 17.75
CA THR A 7 -5.31 -0.08 17.48
C THR A 7 -6.18 -0.45 18.69
N GLY A 8 -5.71 -0.15 19.90
CA GLY A 8 -6.51 -0.29 21.12
C GLY A 8 -7.67 0.70 21.20
N ARG A 9 -8.66 0.43 22.06
CA ARG A 9 -9.81 1.34 22.27
C ARG A 9 -9.37 2.77 22.62
N HIS A 10 -8.33 2.87 23.43
CA HIS A 10 -7.67 4.10 23.82
C HIS A 10 -6.26 3.79 24.31
N ILE A 11 -5.36 4.76 24.19
CA ILE A 11 -4.06 4.75 24.85
C ILE A 11 -3.80 6.09 25.52
N THR A 12 -3.00 6.09 26.58
CA THR A 12 -2.66 7.30 27.33
C THR A 12 -1.16 7.46 27.40
N PHE A 13 -0.65 8.64 27.05
CA PHE A 13 0.76 8.99 27.26
C PHE A 13 0.91 9.82 28.53
N GLY A 14 1.92 9.46 29.31
CA GLY A 14 2.27 10.15 30.54
C GLY A 14 3.09 11.41 30.31
N ILE A 15 3.23 12.19 31.39
CA ILE A 15 4.00 13.43 31.41
C ILE A 15 5.46 13.18 31.02
N GLY A 16 6.05 14.11 30.27
CA GLY A 16 7.44 14.04 29.78
C GLY A 16 7.60 13.25 28.48
N THR A 17 6.51 12.68 27.94
CA THR A 17 6.56 11.99 26.64
C THR A 17 6.62 13.01 25.50
N GLU A 18 7.53 12.80 24.56
CA GLU A 18 7.63 13.64 23.35
C GLU A 18 6.85 13.00 22.19
N LEU A 19 5.85 13.72 21.71
CA LEU A 19 4.97 13.31 20.62
C LEU A 19 5.09 14.29 19.46
N LYS A 20 5.13 13.76 18.25
CA LYS A 20 4.87 14.52 17.04
C LYS A 20 3.43 14.27 16.57
N LEU A 21 2.68 15.35 16.44
CA LEU A 21 1.25 15.37 16.18
C LEU A 21 0.95 16.34 15.03
N SER A 22 -0.18 16.14 14.34
CA SER A 22 -0.70 17.17 13.44
C SER A 22 -1.22 18.37 14.23
N GLU A 23 -1.25 19.55 13.60
CA GLU A 23 -1.71 20.80 14.21
C GLU A 23 -3.13 20.66 14.78
N SER A 24 -4.06 20.09 14.01
CA SER A 24 -5.43 19.81 14.47
C SER A 24 -5.50 18.90 15.70
N GLN A 25 -4.63 17.89 15.79
CA GLN A 25 -4.57 17.03 16.98
C GLN A 25 -4.02 17.76 18.20
N ALA A 26 -3.00 18.62 18.00
CA ALA A 26 -2.40 19.39 19.07
C ALA A 26 -3.31 20.52 19.57
N GLU A 27 -4.02 21.20 18.68
CA GLU A 27 -4.99 22.25 19.01
C GLU A 27 -6.05 21.73 19.98
N SER A 28 -6.60 20.54 19.73
CA SER A 28 -7.61 19.93 20.61
C SER A 28 -7.11 19.59 22.02
N ARG A 29 -5.79 19.68 22.27
CA ARG A 29 -5.10 19.20 23.47
C ARG A 29 -4.06 20.21 23.97
N THR A 30 -4.24 21.48 23.67
CA THR A 30 -3.28 22.55 23.97
C THR A 30 -2.98 22.67 25.46
N ASP A 31 -3.95 22.38 26.34
CA ASP A 31 -3.75 22.40 27.80
C ASP A 31 -2.84 21.25 28.29
N SER A 32 -2.79 20.14 27.57
CA SER A 32 -2.02 18.94 27.96
C SER A 32 -0.67 18.83 27.26
N LEU A 33 -0.38 19.73 26.32
CA LEU A 33 0.78 19.66 25.43
C LEU A 33 1.56 20.98 25.45
N LYS A 34 2.89 20.87 25.58
CA LYS A 34 3.81 22.00 25.46
C LYS A 34 4.62 21.88 24.19
N ILE A 35 4.57 22.89 23.33
CA ILE A 35 5.38 22.94 22.10
C ILE A 35 6.87 22.98 22.47
N LYS A 36 7.64 22.01 21.99
CA LYS A 36 9.11 22.00 22.09
C LYS A 36 9.76 22.51 20.80
N LYS A 37 9.29 21.99 19.67
CA LYS A 37 9.78 22.30 18.32
C LYS A 37 8.61 22.23 17.33
N LYS A 38 8.84 22.60 16.08
CA LYS A 38 7.82 22.49 15.02
C LYS A 38 7.26 21.07 14.97
N ASP A 39 5.94 20.95 15.17
CA ASP A 39 5.16 19.71 15.23
C ASP A 39 5.55 18.73 16.36
N ILE A 40 6.44 19.10 17.29
CA ILE A 40 6.87 18.24 18.41
C ILE A 40 6.42 18.87 19.73
N PHE A 41 5.68 18.08 20.49
CA PHE A 41 5.01 18.46 21.72
C PHE A 41 5.46 17.54 22.87
N GLU A 42 5.76 18.14 24.01
CA GLU A 42 5.96 17.43 25.28
C GLU A 42 4.63 17.35 26.01
N VAL A 43 4.28 16.15 26.47
CA VAL A 43 3.10 15.92 27.29
C VAL A 43 3.33 16.51 28.69
N VAL A 44 2.52 17.50 29.09
CA VAL A 44 2.55 18.10 30.43
C VAL A 44 1.44 17.58 31.35
N HIS A 45 0.35 17.07 30.77
CA HIS A 45 -0.71 16.33 31.46
C HIS A 45 -1.05 15.05 30.69
N PRO A 46 -1.43 13.95 31.37
CA PRO A 46 -1.77 12.70 30.70
C PRO A 46 -2.76 12.91 29.56
N VAL A 47 -2.41 12.42 28.37
CA VAL A 47 -3.17 12.67 27.15
C VAL A 47 -3.62 11.36 26.53
N GLN A 48 -4.92 11.29 26.22
CA GLN A 48 -5.55 10.10 25.67
C GLN A 48 -5.74 10.23 24.16
N PHE A 49 -5.44 9.15 23.45
CA PHE A 49 -5.69 8.97 22.03
C PHE A 49 -6.67 7.83 21.81
N LYS A 50 -7.60 8.01 20.87
CA LYS A 50 -8.59 7.00 20.49
C LYS A 50 -8.08 6.14 19.35
N GLN A 51 -8.73 4.99 19.17
CA GLN A 51 -8.48 4.10 18.03
C GLN A 51 -8.50 4.87 16.69
N GLY A 52 -7.54 4.56 15.81
CA GLY A 52 -7.36 5.17 14.50
C GLY A 52 -6.59 6.49 14.51
N GLU A 53 -6.25 7.07 15.67
CA GLU A 53 -5.34 8.23 15.70
C GLU A 53 -3.91 7.82 15.35
N LYS A 54 -3.23 8.70 14.60
CA LYS A 54 -1.82 8.54 14.24
C LYS A 54 -0.97 9.40 15.15
N ILE A 55 0.15 8.84 15.59
CA ILE A 55 1.01 9.45 16.61
C ILE A 55 2.45 9.09 16.27
N THR A 56 3.32 10.10 16.19
CA THR A 56 4.74 9.88 15.96
C THR A 56 5.48 10.02 17.29
N ILE A 57 6.20 8.99 17.73
CA ILE A 57 6.88 8.96 19.04
C ILE A 57 8.23 8.27 18.89
N SER A 58 9.18 8.57 19.80
CA SER A 58 10.41 7.79 19.90
C SER A 58 10.10 6.37 20.40
N PRO A 59 10.53 5.31 19.69
CA PRO A 59 10.24 3.93 20.09
C PRO A 59 10.84 3.58 21.47
N GLU A 60 11.92 4.26 21.86
CA GLU A 60 12.55 4.13 23.18
C GLU A 60 11.64 4.62 24.33
N SER A 61 10.66 5.48 24.03
CA SER A 61 9.68 5.98 24.99
C SER A 61 8.45 5.08 25.10
N LEU A 62 8.36 4.01 24.30
CA LEU A 62 7.24 3.07 24.31
C LEU A 62 7.51 1.87 25.21
N THR A 63 6.58 1.58 26.12
CA THR A 63 6.58 0.34 26.90
C THR A 63 6.00 -0.82 26.08
N LYS A 64 6.34 -2.05 26.44
CA LYS A 64 5.78 -3.26 25.78
C LYS A 64 4.25 -3.27 25.77
N SER A 65 3.61 -2.83 26.86
CA SER A 65 2.15 -2.78 26.97
C SER A 65 1.50 -1.72 26.05
N LEU A 66 2.20 -0.62 25.79
CA LEU A 66 1.73 0.37 24.80
C LEU A 66 1.83 -0.20 23.37
N LEU A 67 2.88 -0.97 23.08
CA LEU A 67 3.06 -1.61 21.77
C LEU A 67 1.95 -2.61 21.42
N GLU A 68 1.31 -3.25 22.41
CA GLU A 68 0.17 -4.14 22.16
C GLU A 68 -1.06 -3.40 21.59
N ASN A 69 -1.14 -2.09 21.83
CA ASN A 69 -2.25 -1.22 21.41
C ASN A 69 -1.86 -0.25 20.29
N LEU A 70 -0.68 -0.45 19.70
CA LEU A 70 -0.11 0.39 18.65
C LEU A 70 0.30 -0.47 17.47
N LYS A 71 -0.04 -0.03 16.27
CA LYS A 71 0.46 -0.60 15.03
C LYS A 71 1.41 0.37 14.37
N GLU A 72 2.65 -0.06 14.18
CA GLU A 72 3.61 0.76 13.44
C GLU A 72 3.10 1.01 12.01
N ILE A 73 3.05 2.28 11.64
CA ILE A 73 2.75 2.71 10.28
C ILE A 73 3.96 3.48 9.77
N SER A 74 4.61 2.95 8.76
CA SER A 74 5.72 3.66 8.13
C SER A 74 5.16 4.82 7.31
N ASP A 75 5.20 6.06 7.82
CA ASP A 75 5.17 7.27 7.00
C ASP A 75 6.51 7.42 6.26
N LYS A 76 6.94 6.37 5.56
CA LYS A 76 7.92 6.56 4.51
C LYS A 76 7.17 7.27 3.40
N LYS A 77 7.56 8.53 3.12
CA LYS A 77 7.65 8.96 1.73
C LYS A 77 8.22 7.76 0.98
N SER A 78 7.41 7.20 0.08
CA SER A 78 7.77 6.07 -0.77
C SER A 78 8.87 6.52 -1.72
N ASP A 79 10.07 6.69 -1.18
CA ASP A 79 11.30 6.65 -1.94
C ASP A 79 11.96 5.34 -1.55
N SER A 80 11.63 4.34 -2.38
CA SER A 80 12.43 3.16 -2.65
C SER A 80 12.73 2.20 -1.49
N SER A 81 12.57 0.90 -1.76
CA SER A 81 13.05 -0.23 -0.94
C SER A 81 12.24 -0.61 0.31
N SER A 82 10.99 -1.02 0.10
CA SER A 82 10.44 -2.21 0.78
C SER A 82 9.33 -2.74 -0.10
N ASN A 83 9.78 -3.45 -1.13
CA ASN A 83 8.95 -4.34 -1.93
C ASN A 83 8.38 -5.39 -0.96
N LYS A 84 7.27 -5.06 -0.30
CA LYS A 84 6.40 -6.07 0.28
C LYS A 84 5.79 -6.75 -0.94
N ILE A 85 6.53 -7.71 -1.48
CA ILE A 85 5.99 -8.70 -2.39
C ILE A 85 4.86 -9.32 -1.56
N GLU A 86 3.63 -8.90 -1.84
CA GLU A 86 2.46 -9.66 -1.42
C GLU A 86 2.69 -11.04 -2.00
N VAL A 87 2.98 -11.97 -1.10
CA VAL A 87 3.15 -13.37 -1.47
C VAL A 87 1.81 -13.76 -2.09
N PRO A 88 1.78 -14.16 -3.37
CA PRO A 88 0.54 -14.56 -4.04
C PRO A 88 -0.11 -15.65 -3.20
N THR A 89 -1.35 -15.42 -2.79
CA THR A 89 -2.13 -16.39 -1.99
C THR A 89 -2.49 -17.64 -2.80
N GLU A 90 -2.28 -17.64 -4.11
CA GLU A 90 -2.47 -18.76 -5.02
C GLU A 90 -1.54 -18.68 -6.23
N TYR A 91 -1.10 -19.84 -6.72
CA TYR A 91 -0.28 -20.02 -7.93
C TYR A 91 -1.09 -20.81 -8.97
N PRO A 92 -0.96 -20.56 -10.28
CA PRO A 92 0.00 -19.64 -10.92
C PRO A 92 -0.32 -18.17 -10.60
N CYS A 93 0.61 -17.24 -10.87
CA CYS A 93 0.37 -15.80 -10.68
C CYS A 93 1.28 -14.91 -11.55
N ILE A 94 0.88 -13.66 -11.77
CA ILE A 94 1.70 -12.62 -12.40
C ILE A 94 2.22 -11.64 -11.34
N GLN A 95 3.53 -11.41 -11.31
CA GLN A 95 4.17 -10.41 -10.44
C GLN A 95 4.58 -9.18 -11.25
N HIS A 96 4.10 -8.00 -10.86
CA HIS A 96 4.52 -6.72 -11.43
C HIS A 96 5.82 -6.24 -10.78
N LEU A 97 6.89 -6.10 -11.56
CA LEU A 97 8.22 -5.67 -11.10
C LEU A 97 8.46 -4.15 -11.27
N GLY A 98 7.66 -3.48 -12.10
CA GLY A 98 7.80 -2.06 -12.42
C GLY A 98 7.28 -1.76 -13.83
N PHE A 99 7.36 -0.50 -14.25
CA PHE A 99 6.75 -0.01 -15.49
C PHE A 99 7.01 -0.92 -16.70
N GLY A 100 5.98 -1.67 -17.12
CA GLY A 100 6.04 -2.57 -18.28
C GLY A 100 6.82 -3.88 -18.07
N LYS A 101 7.16 -4.25 -16.83
CA LYS A 101 7.96 -5.43 -16.49
C LYS A 101 7.21 -6.36 -15.55
N TYR A 102 7.00 -7.59 -16.00
CA TYR A 102 6.19 -8.61 -15.33
C TYR A 102 6.91 -9.95 -15.33
N ASN A 103 6.77 -10.69 -14.23
CA ASN A 103 7.21 -12.07 -14.08
C ASN A 103 5.99 -12.98 -13.98
N VAL A 104 6.08 -14.20 -14.51
CA VAL A 104 5.01 -15.21 -14.38
C VAL A 104 5.52 -16.42 -13.62
N TYR A 105 4.75 -16.83 -12.62
CA TYR A 105 5.03 -18.00 -11.80
C TYR A 105 4.01 -19.11 -12.09
N ASP A 106 4.50 -20.34 -12.17
CA ASP A 106 3.68 -21.55 -12.27
C ASP A 106 3.09 -21.97 -10.90
N LYS A 107 2.15 -22.92 -10.89
CA LYS A 107 1.58 -23.60 -9.70
C LYS A 107 2.64 -24.09 -8.71
N ASN A 108 3.78 -24.53 -9.23
CA ASN A 108 4.90 -25.03 -8.45
C ASN A 108 5.82 -23.92 -7.91
N LYS A 109 5.43 -22.65 -8.03
CA LYS A 109 6.22 -21.46 -7.68
C LYS A 109 7.50 -21.26 -8.49
N ASN A 110 7.61 -21.96 -9.62
CA ASN A 110 8.73 -21.82 -10.54
C ASN A 110 8.52 -20.58 -11.41
N LEU A 111 9.56 -19.75 -11.52
CA LEU A 111 9.58 -18.62 -12.43
C LEU A 111 9.67 -19.13 -13.87
N LEU A 112 8.68 -18.82 -14.69
CA LEU A 112 8.64 -19.24 -16.10
C LEU A 112 9.31 -18.23 -17.04
N THR A 113 9.48 -16.99 -16.59
CA THR A 113 10.07 -15.91 -17.36
C THR A 113 11.52 -15.70 -16.92
N GLU A 114 12.50 -16.15 -17.71
CA GLU A 114 13.94 -15.93 -17.43
C GLU A 114 14.30 -14.43 -17.37
N LYS A 115 13.52 -13.57 -18.04
CA LYS A 115 13.62 -12.12 -18.01
C LYS A 115 12.23 -11.50 -17.85
N PRO A 116 12.10 -10.32 -17.21
CA PRO A 116 10.82 -9.64 -17.11
C PRO A 116 10.25 -9.31 -18.48
N ILE A 117 9.00 -9.71 -18.71
CA ILE A 117 8.26 -9.52 -19.97
C ILE A 117 7.22 -8.41 -19.85
N LYS A 118 6.59 -8.05 -20.97
CA LYS A 118 5.51 -7.05 -20.97
C LYS A 118 4.21 -7.63 -20.42
N LYS A 119 3.28 -6.74 -20.05
CA LYS A 119 1.97 -7.11 -19.48
C LYS A 119 1.22 -8.10 -20.37
N ASP A 120 1.09 -7.78 -21.66
CA ASP A 120 0.35 -8.58 -22.64
C ASP A 120 0.92 -10.00 -22.79
N GLU A 121 2.24 -10.14 -22.71
CA GLU A 121 2.91 -11.45 -22.78
C GLU A 121 2.72 -12.23 -21.47
N ALA A 122 2.79 -11.55 -20.32
CA ALA A 122 2.57 -12.18 -19.03
C ALA A 122 1.13 -12.69 -18.87
N GLU A 123 0.14 -11.91 -19.31
CA GLU A 123 -1.27 -12.30 -19.29
C GLU A 123 -1.55 -13.50 -20.21
N LYS A 124 -0.88 -13.58 -21.38
CA LYS A 124 -0.99 -14.75 -22.27
C LYS A 124 -0.47 -16.03 -21.63
N ILE A 125 0.74 -15.99 -21.05
CA ILE A 125 1.36 -17.16 -20.40
C ILE A 125 0.50 -17.59 -19.21
N PHE A 126 0.04 -16.64 -18.40
CA PHE A 126 -0.82 -16.91 -17.25
C PHE A 126 -2.18 -17.51 -17.64
N THR A 127 -2.80 -17.01 -18.72
CA THR A 127 -4.07 -17.53 -19.25
C THR A 127 -3.88 -18.95 -19.79
N GLU A 128 -2.78 -19.25 -20.48
CA GLU A 128 -2.48 -20.60 -20.97
C GLU A 128 -2.26 -21.61 -19.82
N LEU A 129 -1.58 -21.18 -18.74
CA LEU A 129 -1.42 -22.00 -17.53
C LEU A 129 -2.75 -22.31 -16.86
N SER A 130 -3.67 -21.34 -16.85
CA SER A 130 -5.00 -21.52 -16.27
C SER A 130 -5.84 -22.47 -17.13
N LYS A 131 -5.81 -22.30 -18.46
CA LYS A 131 -6.53 -23.17 -19.42
C LYS A 131 -6.06 -24.63 -19.40
N LYS A 132 -4.78 -24.91 -19.18
CA LYS A 132 -4.26 -26.30 -19.10
C LYS A 132 -4.77 -27.10 -17.90
N ASN A 133 -5.45 -26.47 -16.94
CA ASN A 133 -5.94 -27.12 -15.73
C ASN A 133 -7.45 -27.35 -15.70
N ASP A 134 -8.16 -26.87 -16.72
CA ASP A 134 -9.54 -27.23 -16.98
C ASP A 134 -9.56 -28.17 -18.18
N PRO A 135 -9.99 -29.44 -18.04
CA PRO A 135 -10.36 -30.22 -19.21
C PRO A 135 -11.62 -29.60 -19.80
N ASP A 136 -11.47 -29.00 -20.97
CA ASP A 136 -12.47 -28.96 -22.05
C ASP A 136 -13.86 -28.43 -21.67
N ASP A 137 -14.12 -27.16 -21.96
CA ASP A 137 -15.39 -26.80 -22.58
C ASP A 137 -15.12 -25.68 -23.59
N GLY A 138 -15.27 -26.04 -24.86
CA GLY A 138 -15.06 -25.15 -25.97
C GLY A 138 -16.06 -24.00 -25.95
N ASN A 139 -15.58 -22.80 -26.29
CA ASN A 139 -16.32 -22.08 -27.29
C ASN A 139 -15.38 -21.24 -28.14
N GLU A 140 -15.42 -21.56 -29.42
CA GLU A 140 -14.99 -20.72 -30.52
C GLU A 140 -15.69 -19.36 -30.38
N ASP A 141 -14.94 -18.27 -30.50
CA ASP A 141 -15.30 -17.37 -31.59
C ASP A 141 -14.06 -16.66 -32.12
N GLU A 142 -14.01 -16.70 -33.42
CA GLU A 142 -12.95 -16.31 -34.31
C GLU A 142 -13.02 -14.81 -34.61
N GLU A 143 -11.87 -14.32 -35.08
CA GLU A 143 -11.68 -13.17 -35.98
C GLU A 143 -12.02 -11.74 -35.51
N ASN A 144 -11.03 -10.88 -35.22
CA ASN A 144 -10.11 -10.16 -36.15
C ASN A 144 -10.78 -8.85 -36.70
N PRO A 145 -10.07 -7.91 -37.37
CA PRO A 145 -9.28 -6.83 -36.76
C PRO A 145 -9.60 -5.43 -37.32
N GLU A 146 -8.84 -4.45 -36.83
CA GLU A 146 -8.34 -3.30 -37.61
C GLU A 146 -9.35 -2.23 -38.10
N LYS A 147 -9.21 -1.00 -37.58
CA LYS A 147 -8.99 0.14 -38.47
C LYS A 147 -8.34 1.34 -37.78
N LYS A 148 -7.12 1.62 -38.24
CA LYS A 148 -6.40 2.89 -38.09
C LYS A 148 -7.10 4.02 -38.87
N GLN A 149 -6.94 5.24 -38.32
CA GLN A 149 -6.73 6.53 -38.97
C GLN A 149 -7.65 6.95 -40.14
N SER A 150 -8.32 8.10 -40.02
CA SER A 150 -7.84 9.39 -40.60
C SER A 150 -8.94 10.45 -40.63
N ASP A 151 -8.50 11.65 -40.27
CA ASP A 151 -9.03 13.00 -40.49
C ASP A 151 -9.61 13.27 -41.90
N ASN A 152 -10.81 13.89 -41.98
CA ASN A 152 -11.10 15.14 -42.72
C ASN A 152 -12.60 15.39 -42.95
N GLY A 153 -13.04 16.61 -42.63
CA GLY A 153 -13.75 17.46 -43.59
C GLY A 153 -15.29 17.46 -43.62
N ALA A 154 -15.83 18.65 -43.32
CA ALA A 154 -16.99 19.31 -43.95
C ALA A 154 -18.39 18.74 -43.69
N ASP A 155 -19.49 19.49 -43.71
CA ASP A 155 -19.87 20.89 -43.53
C ASP A 155 -21.42 20.87 -43.59
N ASN A 156 -22.07 21.90 -43.06
CA ASN A 156 -23.43 22.37 -43.37
C ASN A 156 -24.71 21.57 -43.00
N ALA A 157 -25.47 22.23 -42.12
CA ALA A 157 -26.84 22.75 -42.32
C ALA A 157 -28.02 21.83 -42.66
N SER A 158 -29.03 21.86 -41.79
CA SER A 158 -30.37 22.41 -42.10
C SER A 158 -31.09 22.80 -40.81
#